data_AF-A0A536TA97-F1
#
_entry.id   AF-A0A536TA97-F1
#
_cell.length_a   1.000
_cell.length_b   1.000
_cell.length_c   1.000
_cell.angle_alpha   90.00
_cell.angle_beta   90.00
_cell.angle_gamma   90.00
#
_symmetry.space_group_name_H-M   'P 1'
#
loop_
_entity.id
_entity.type
_entity.pdbx_description
1 polymer ?
#
loop_
_entity_poly.entity_id
_entity_poly.type
_entity_poly.pdbx_seq_one_letter_code
_entity_poly.pdbx_strand_id
1 'polypeptide(L)'
;MKPVSKLIVPLLASVVLAWGITAESASHREAPFIAMDPAADNTDVYAFVSYDAANLARAPADRRVTFILNVNPGQDPSDAPNYYNFDDDVLYAVNIDNNRDGRAEDIVYEFRFKTENRPIGGPGGLTSPVPYLGNPHITALGGLLQGITALDGPGSEGLTRRQTYTVTEVRGKNRTVLFSGRTLIAVPSNSGPATMPNYAALAAQGIYSDAATGISVFAGQRAETFYIDLGAVFDTLNLRRYLPLLTGPGEDNDNVNPYGVNRFSGANISTIAIEVPITRITSDGKPAAASANPVIGMYASTARQKVRVLPQPGAATLHNGPWVQVSRMANPLVNELIINTPAKDAWNAAEPENEAQFQA
;
A
#
# COMPACT_ATOMS: atom_id res chain seq x y z
N MET A 1 -26.68 -68.96 14.63
CA MET A 1 -25.72 -68.18 15.45
C MET A 1 -25.76 -66.74 14.96
N LYS A 2 -26.11 -65.79 15.83
CA LYS A 2 -26.32 -64.37 15.50
C LYS A 2 -24.98 -63.67 15.20
N PRO A 3 -24.86 -62.77 14.20
CA PRO A 3 -23.77 -61.82 14.15
C PRO A 3 -24.12 -60.54 14.94
N VAL A 4 -23.14 -60.06 15.68
CA VAL A 4 -23.19 -58.88 16.56
C VAL A 4 -22.98 -57.62 15.72
N SER A 5 -23.92 -56.67 15.79
CA SER A 5 -23.75 -55.32 15.26
C SER A 5 -22.83 -54.50 16.18
N LYS A 6 -21.69 -54.04 15.67
CA LYS A 6 -20.88 -53.01 16.35
C LYS A 6 -21.36 -51.63 15.89
N LEU A 7 -22.01 -50.88 16.78
CA LEU A 7 -22.20 -49.44 16.61
C LEU A 7 -20.83 -48.76 16.68
N ILE A 8 -20.48 -48.02 15.64
CA ILE A 8 -19.41 -47.03 15.66
C ILE A 8 -20.06 -45.70 16.03
N VAL A 9 -19.72 -45.18 17.21
CA VAL A 9 -20.02 -43.80 17.61
C VAL A 9 -18.85 -42.94 17.13
N PRO A 10 -19.02 -41.95 16.25
CA PRO A 10 -17.98 -40.96 16.03
C PRO A 10 -18.04 -39.94 17.16
N LEU A 11 -16.95 -39.89 17.93
CA LEU A 11 -16.66 -38.87 18.92
C LEU A 11 -16.45 -37.54 18.17
N LEU A 12 -17.36 -36.57 18.36
CA LEU A 12 -17.14 -35.18 17.92
C LEU A 12 -15.95 -34.61 18.69
N ALA A 13 -14.80 -34.51 18.04
CA ALA A 13 -13.70 -33.66 18.48
C ALA A 13 -13.86 -32.29 17.80
N SER A 14 -14.36 -31.33 18.55
CA SER A 14 -14.42 -29.91 18.20
C SER A 14 -13.00 -29.34 18.06
N VAL A 15 -12.54 -29.19 16.81
CA VAL A 15 -11.35 -28.43 16.46
C VAL A 15 -11.75 -26.97 16.33
N VAL A 16 -11.30 -26.14 17.27
CA VAL A 16 -11.29 -24.68 17.12
C VAL A 16 -10.20 -24.35 16.10
N LEU A 17 -10.58 -24.18 14.85
CA LEU A 17 -9.72 -23.63 13.81
C LEU A 17 -9.51 -22.14 14.12
N ALA A 18 -8.35 -21.81 14.69
CA ALA A 18 -7.83 -20.45 14.61
C ALA A 18 -7.53 -20.18 13.13
N TRP A 19 -8.39 -19.42 12.47
CA TRP A 19 -8.08 -18.88 11.15
C TRP A 19 -6.90 -17.92 11.31
N GLY A 20 -5.72 -18.36 10.88
CA GLY A 20 -4.62 -17.45 10.58
C GLY A 20 -5.10 -16.53 9.47
N ILE A 21 -4.96 -15.23 9.69
CA ILE A 21 -5.16 -14.23 8.64
C ILE A 21 -3.98 -14.41 7.70
N THR A 22 -4.18 -15.07 6.56
CA THR A 22 -3.19 -15.12 5.49
C THR A 22 -3.16 -13.73 4.85
N ALA A 23 -2.05 -13.02 5.02
CA ALA A 23 -1.75 -11.85 4.21
C ALA A 23 -1.32 -12.39 2.84
N GLU A 24 -2.23 -12.40 1.88
CA GLU A 24 -1.92 -12.81 0.52
C GLU A 24 -1.28 -11.62 -0.24
N SER A 25 -0.21 -11.88 -0.99
CA SER A 25 0.65 -10.87 -1.62
C SER A 25 0.41 -10.82 -3.13
N ALA A 26 0.46 -9.64 -3.76
CA ALA A 26 -0.25 -9.32 -5.00
C ALA A 26 0.63 -8.77 -6.16
N SER A 27 -0.06 -8.35 -7.23
CA SER A 27 0.44 -8.13 -8.59
C SER A 27 1.59 -7.18 -8.77
N HIS A 28 2.33 -7.33 -9.87
CA HIS A 28 3.23 -6.33 -10.36
C HIS A 28 3.09 -6.23 -11.88
N ARG A 29 2.79 -5.04 -12.40
CA ARG A 29 2.76 -4.80 -13.86
C ARG A 29 1.83 -5.78 -14.58
N GLU A 30 0.69 -6.11 -13.98
CA GLU A 30 -0.22 -7.19 -14.43
C GLU A 30 -0.77 -6.97 -15.82
N ALA A 31 -1.01 -5.71 -16.18
CA ALA A 31 -1.71 -5.30 -17.38
C ALA A 31 -0.78 -4.47 -18.29
N PRO A 32 -0.96 -4.52 -19.63
CA PRO A 32 -0.13 -3.77 -20.57
C PRO A 32 0.01 -2.27 -20.26
N PHE A 33 -1.07 -1.59 -19.87
CA PHE A 33 -1.01 -0.15 -19.57
C PHE A 33 -0.32 0.15 -18.25
N ILE A 34 -0.60 -0.63 -17.21
CA ILE A 34 0.00 -0.39 -15.89
C ILE A 34 1.48 -0.75 -15.87
N ALA A 35 1.91 -1.70 -16.70
CA ALA A 35 3.32 -2.03 -16.91
C ALA A 35 4.16 -0.85 -17.46
N MET A 36 3.50 0.19 -17.98
CA MET A 36 4.08 1.44 -18.46
C MET A 36 3.79 2.66 -17.55
N ASP A 37 3.07 2.45 -16.44
CA ASP A 37 2.73 3.48 -15.45
C ASP A 37 3.00 2.96 -14.01
N PRO A 38 4.28 2.77 -13.64
CA PRO A 38 4.64 2.15 -12.36
C PRO A 38 4.12 2.95 -11.16
N ALA A 39 4.01 4.27 -11.25
CA ALA A 39 3.54 5.08 -10.13
C ALA A 39 2.05 4.89 -9.80
N ALA A 40 1.26 4.35 -10.74
CA ALA A 40 -0.13 3.95 -10.52
C ALA A 40 -0.30 2.44 -10.33
N ASP A 41 0.77 1.65 -10.46
CA ASP A 41 0.74 0.19 -10.33
C ASP A 41 0.46 -0.22 -8.88
N ASN A 42 -0.75 -0.72 -8.61
CA ASN A 42 -1.13 -1.23 -7.28
C ASN A 42 -0.62 -2.65 -7.14
N THR A 43 0.33 -2.83 -6.23
CA THR A 43 0.97 -4.12 -6.11
C THR A 43 0.35 -4.96 -5.03
N ASP A 44 0.31 -4.46 -3.80
CA ASP A 44 -0.21 -5.20 -2.65
C ASP A 44 -1.24 -4.41 -1.87
N VAL A 45 -2.21 -5.15 -1.36
CA VAL A 45 -3.24 -4.62 -0.48
C VAL A 45 -3.35 -5.52 0.73
N TYR A 46 -3.27 -4.91 1.91
CA TYR A 46 -3.43 -5.62 3.18
C TYR A 46 -4.57 -5.01 3.98
N ALA A 47 -5.39 -5.87 4.58
CA ALA A 47 -6.46 -5.47 5.49
C ALA A 47 -6.48 -6.41 6.69
N PHE A 48 -6.28 -5.87 7.88
CA PHE A 48 -6.28 -6.67 9.11
C PHE A 48 -6.69 -5.83 10.31
N VAL A 49 -7.36 -6.46 11.29
CA VAL A 49 -7.51 -5.85 12.62
C VAL A 49 -6.11 -5.64 13.18
N SER A 50 -5.77 -4.41 13.57
CA SER A 50 -4.41 -4.06 13.99
C SER A 50 -4.00 -4.98 15.15
N TYR A 51 -2.86 -5.63 15.02
CA TYR A 51 -2.45 -6.72 15.93
C TYR A 51 -1.36 -6.29 16.92
N ASP A 52 -0.97 -5.01 16.92
CA ASP A 52 -0.01 -4.49 17.87
C ASP A 52 -0.56 -4.52 19.30
N ALA A 53 0.35 -4.57 20.27
CA ALA A 53 0.00 -4.69 21.68
C ALA A 53 -0.91 -3.54 22.16
N ALA A 54 -0.76 -2.34 21.61
CA ALA A 54 -1.57 -1.21 22.02
C ALA A 54 -3.02 -1.38 21.53
N ASN A 55 -3.25 -1.84 20.30
CA ASN A 55 -4.59 -2.14 19.80
C ASN A 55 -5.24 -3.34 20.50
N LEU A 56 -4.48 -4.40 20.77
CA LEU A 56 -4.99 -5.59 21.47
C LEU A 56 -5.42 -5.27 22.91
N ALA A 57 -4.78 -4.30 23.56
CA ALA A 57 -5.13 -3.82 24.89
C ALA A 57 -6.35 -2.88 24.92
N ARG A 58 -6.83 -2.40 23.76
CA ARG A 58 -8.02 -1.55 23.68
C ARG A 58 -9.27 -2.34 24.05
N ALA A 59 -10.25 -1.64 24.64
CA ALA A 59 -11.60 -2.19 24.74
C ALA A 59 -12.10 -2.54 23.33
N PRO A 60 -12.94 -3.59 23.16
CA PRO A 60 -13.43 -3.98 21.83
C PRO A 60 -14.03 -2.83 21.01
N ALA A 61 -14.61 -1.83 21.67
CA ALA A 61 -15.18 -0.64 21.04
C ALA A 61 -14.17 0.36 20.47
N ASP A 62 -12.93 0.32 20.94
CA ASP A 62 -11.86 1.21 20.51
C ASP A 62 -10.85 0.52 19.59
N ARG A 63 -11.07 -0.77 19.28
CA ARG A 63 -10.21 -1.54 18.38
C ARG A 63 -10.22 -0.93 16.98
N ARG A 64 -9.08 -1.07 16.33
CA ARG A 64 -8.78 -0.50 15.02
C ARG A 64 -8.48 -1.58 13.99
N VAL A 65 -8.62 -1.19 12.74
CA VAL A 65 -8.25 -1.96 11.54
C VAL A 65 -7.22 -1.16 10.77
N THR A 66 -6.27 -1.85 10.16
CA THR A 66 -5.24 -1.27 9.30
C THR A 66 -5.48 -1.71 7.86
N PHE A 67 -5.47 -0.75 6.95
CA PHE A 67 -5.42 -0.94 5.51
C PHE A 67 -4.08 -0.44 4.98
N ILE A 68 -3.47 -1.20 4.08
CA ILE A 68 -2.20 -0.86 3.45
C ILE A 68 -2.38 -1.02 1.95
N LEU A 69 -1.94 -0.02 1.19
CA LEU A 69 -1.82 -0.03 -0.25
C LEU A 69 -0.34 0.17 -0.61
N ASN A 70 0.21 -0.76 -1.37
CA ASN A 70 1.54 -0.69 -1.95
C ASN A 70 1.45 -0.34 -3.44
N VAL A 71 2.33 0.55 -3.89
CA VAL A 71 2.42 0.99 -5.29
C VAL A 71 3.86 1.17 -5.74
N ASN A 72 4.08 1.24 -7.06
CA ASN A 72 5.39 1.53 -7.65
C ASN A 72 6.46 0.51 -7.24
N PRO A 73 6.40 -0.72 -7.77
CA PRO A 73 7.22 -1.82 -7.29
C PRO A 73 8.67 -1.81 -7.75
N GLY A 74 9.47 -2.65 -7.09
CA GLY A 74 10.82 -2.99 -7.54
C GLY A 74 11.80 -1.84 -7.39
N GLN A 75 11.63 -1.04 -6.34
CA GLN A 75 12.42 0.17 -6.13
C GLN A 75 13.83 -0.17 -5.63
N ASP A 76 14.85 0.02 -6.45
CA ASP A 76 16.24 -0.21 -6.03
C ASP A 76 16.65 0.84 -4.98
N PRO A 77 17.20 0.44 -3.81
CA PRO A 77 17.68 1.38 -2.81
C PRO A 77 18.74 2.39 -3.32
N SER A 78 19.44 2.07 -4.41
CA SER A 78 20.61 2.80 -4.92
C SER A 78 20.34 3.66 -6.18
N ASP A 79 19.09 3.80 -6.63
CA ASP A 79 18.70 4.38 -7.94
C ASP A 79 18.86 5.92 -8.12
N ALA A 80 19.82 6.53 -7.40
CA ALA A 80 20.20 7.93 -7.56
C ALA A 80 20.45 8.31 -9.05
N PRO A 81 20.24 9.58 -9.48
CA PRO A 81 20.14 10.80 -8.67
C PRO A 81 18.74 11.16 -8.19
N ASN A 82 17.69 10.45 -8.64
CA ASN A 82 16.33 10.64 -8.15
C ASN A 82 15.88 9.39 -7.40
N TYR A 83 15.00 9.58 -6.44
CA TYR A 83 14.43 8.48 -5.69
C TYR A 83 12.92 8.40 -5.94
N TYR A 84 12.30 7.42 -5.31
CA TYR A 84 10.92 7.03 -5.51
C TYR A 84 9.98 7.93 -4.72
N ASN A 85 9.19 8.73 -5.43
CA ASN A 85 8.09 9.50 -4.87
C ASN A 85 6.76 8.86 -5.30
N PHE A 86 5.69 9.16 -4.55
CA PHE A 86 4.35 9.01 -5.10
C PHE A 86 4.18 9.99 -6.26
N ASP A 87 3.26 9.72 -7.18
CA ASP A 87 3.02 10.61 -8.31
C ASP A 87 1.92 11.62 -7.96
N ASP A 88 2.23 12.90 -8.17
CA ASP A 88 1.34 14.02 -7.88
C ASP A 88 0.07 13.98 -8.75
N ASP A 89 0.06 13.23 -9.85
CA ASP A 89 -1.06 13.09 -10.79
C ASP A 89 -1.84 11.77 -10.63
N VAL A 90 -1.55 10.98 -9.58
CA VAL A 90 -2.33 9.79 -9.20
C VAL A 90 -3.22 10.07 -7.99
N LEU A 91 -4.49 9.71 -8.08
CA LEU A 91 -5.37 9.55 -6.93
C LEU A 91 -5.23 8.12 -6.41
N TYR A 92 -4.74 7.95 -5.19
CA TYR A 92 -4.65 6.65 -4.52
C TYR A 92 -5.83 6.49 -3.57
N ALA A 93 -6.50 5.34 -3.53
CA ALA A 93 -7.70 5.15 -2.73
C ALA A 93 -7.77 3.77 -2.08
N VAL A 94 -8.35 3.73 -0.87
CA VAL A 94 -8.89 2.52 -0.24
C VAL A 94 -10.40 2.63 -0.23
N ASN A 95 -11.08 1.69 -0.87
CA ASN A 95 -12.53 1.64 -1.07
C ASN A 95 -13.12 0.54 -0.20
N ILE A 96 -14.19 0.83 0.54
CA ILE A 96 -14.78 -0.07 1.53
C ILE A 96 -16.28 -0.22 1.25
N ASP A 97 -16.73 -1.46 1.15
CA ASP A 97 -18.14 -1.87 1.24
C ASP A 97 -18.39 -2.34 2.69
N ASN A 98 -19.28 -1.67 3.40
CA ASN A 98 -19.65 -2.01 4.78
C ASN A 98 -21.10 -2.47 4.94
N ASN A 99 -21.79 -2.69 3.83
CA ASN A 99 -23.21 -3.03 3.78
C ASN A 99 -23.48 -4.36 3.01
N ARG A 100 -22.47 -4.87 2.29
CA ARG A 100 -22.44 -6.11 1.50
C ARG A 100 -23.30 -6.10 0.24
N ASP A 101 -23.51 -4.94 -0.37
CA ASP A 101 -24.20 -4.83 -1.66
C ASP A 101 -23.27 -5.01 -2.87
N GLY A 102 -21.95 -5.15 -2.64
CA GLY A 102 -20.94 -5.32 -3.67
C GLY A 102 -20.48 -4.00 -4.31
N ARG A 103 -20.85 -2.85 -3.74
CA ARG A 103 -20.49 -1.50 -4.20
C ARG A 103 -19.61 -0.82 -3.14
N ALA A 104 -18.31 -0.82 -3.37
CA ALA A 104 -17.33 -0.39 -2.36
C ALA A 104 -17.12 1.13 -2.27
N GLU A 105 -18.14 1.95 -2.57
CA GLU A 105 -18.13 3.41 -2.38
C GLU A 105 -18.77 3.91 -1.07
N ASP A 106 -19.14 3.02 -0.14
CA ASP A 106 -19.71 3.42 1.17
C ASP A 106 -18.76 4.35 1.92
N ILE A 107 -17.47 4.00 1.92
CA ILE A 107 -16.39 4.77 2.51
C ILE A 107 -15.16 4.68 1.62
N VAL A 108 -14.65 5.82 1.17
CA VAL A 108 -13.38 5.90 0.42
C VAL A 108 -12.40 6.78 1.15
N TYR A 109 -11.18 6.30 1.37
CA TYR A 109 -10.05 7.10 1.84
C TYR A 109 -9.14 7.42 0.68
N GLU A 110 -9.13 8.68 0.28
CA GLU A 110 -8.34 9.19 -0.84
C GLU A 110 -7.05 9.86 -0.35
N PHE A 111 -5.93 9.55 -1.01
CA PHE A 111 -4.62 10.13 -0.78
C PHE A 111 -4.16 10.86 -2.05
N ARG A 112 -3.75 12.12 -1.86
CA ARG A 112 -3.20 12.96 -2.94
C ARG A 112 -1.90 13.58 -2.47
N PHE A 113 -0.90 13.48 -3.33
CA PHE A 113 0.45 13.94 -3.03
C PHE A 113 0.76 15.22 -3.79
N LYS A 114 1.67 16.02 -3.23
CA LYS A 114 2.20 17.21 -3.85
C LYS A 114 3.68 17.33 -3.53
N THR A 115 4.47 17.40 -4.59
CA THR A 115 5.91 17.57 -4.51
C THR A 115 6.27 19.05 -4.60
N GLU A 116 7.21 19.46 -3.75
CA GLU A 116 7.82 20.79 -3.79
C GLU A 116 9.35 20.67 -3.89
N ASN A 117 9.94 21.64 -4.58
CA ASN A 117 11.39 21.87 -4.54
C ASN A 117 11.67 22.96 -3.50
N ARG A 118 12.65 22.69 -2.63
CA ARG A 118 13.06 23.52 -1.50
C ARG A 118 14.53 23.88 -1.67
N PRO A 119 14.87 25.16 -1.88
CA PRO A 119 16.26 25.59 -1.87
C PRO A 119 16.87 25.43 -0.48
N ILE A 120 18.13 25.03 -0.42
CA ILE A 120 18.91 24.89 0.82
C ILE A 120 19.11 26.28 1.40
N GLY A 121 18.80 26.45 2.69
CA GLY A 121 18.84 27.76 3.36
C GLY A 121 17.56 28.60 3.18
N GLY A 122 16.52 28.05 2.55
CA GLY A 122 15.21 28.71 2.40
C GLY A 122 15.05 29.51 1.10
N PRO A 123 14.01 30.36 0.99
CA PRO A 123 13.73 31.14 -0.22
C PRO A 123 14.94 31.99 -0.66
N GLY A 124 15.33 31.87 -1.93
CA GLY A 124 16.54 32.51 -2.49
C GLY A 124 17.86 31.77 -2.22
N GLY A 125 17.79 30.64 -1.52
CA GLY A 125 18.93 29.77 -1.24
C GLY A 125 19.38 28.90 -2.43
N LEU A 126 20.27 27.95 -2.16
CA LEU A 126 20.89 27.11 -3.20
C LEU A 126 19.93 26.02 -3.68
N THR A 127 19.71 25.94 -4.98
CA THR A 127 19.02 24.80 -5.60
C THR A 127 19.98 23.62 -5.72
N SER A 128 19.45 22.39 -5.58
CA SER A 128 20.23 21.16 -5.66
C SER A 128 19.91 20.37 -6.94
N PRO A 129 20.91 19.70 -7.56
CA PRO A 129 20.67 18.76 -8.65
C PRO A 129 20.13 17.39 -8.17
N VAL A 130 20.12 17.13 -6.87
CA VAL A 130 19.64 15.87 -6.24
C VAL A 130 18.61 16.18 -5.15
N PRO A 131 17.61 15.31 -4.91
CA PRO A 131 16.50 15.60 -3.99
C PRO A 131 16.93 15.62 -2.52
N TYR A 132 17.96 14.85 -2.15
CA TYR A 132 18.43 14.70 -0.77
C TYR A 132 19.91 15.02 -0.66
N LEU A 133 20.26 15.88 0.29
CA LEU A 133 21.63 16.28 0.58
C LEU A 133 21.89 16.22 2.07
N GLY A 134 22.98 15.56 2.44
CA GLY A 134 23.40 15.49 3.83
C GLY A 134 24.68 14.70 3.95
N ASN A 135 25.65 15.27 4.64
CA ASN A 135 26.83 14.59 5.10
C ASN A 135 27.44 15.40 6.25
N PRO A 136 27.40 14.89 7.50
CA PRO A 136 27.94 15.61 8.67
C PRO A 136 29.45 15.93 8.55
N HIS A 137 30.16 15.29 7.63
CA HIS A 137 31.58 15.56 7.36
C HIS A 137 31.82 16.72 6.38
N ILE A 138 30.78 17.25 5.72
CA ILE A 138 30.89 18.44 4.86
C ILE A 138 30.64 19.69 5.70
N THR A 139 31.71 20.28 6.22
CA THR A 139 31.66 21.47 7.09
C THR A 139 31.67 22.80 6.34
N ALA A 140 32.00 22.78 5.03
CA ALA A 140 32.17 23.96 4.20
C ALA A 140 30.91 24.83 4.05
N LEU A 141 29.72 24.30 4.36
CA LEU A 141 28.45 25.00 4.27
C LEU A 141 27.84 25.31 5.65
N GLY A 142 28.67 25.52 6.67
CA GLY A 142 28.22 26.05 7.97
C GLY A 142 27.16 25.19 8.66
N GLY A 143 27.22 23.86 8.48
CA GLY A 143 26.25 22.93 9.05
C GLY A 143 24.97 22.71 8.22
N LEU A 144 24.75 23.46 7.12
CA LEU A 144 23.54 23.31 6.28
C LEU A 144 23.36 21.91 5.68
N LEU A 145 24.42 21.09 5.65
CA LEU A 145 24.41 19.72 5.15
C LEU A 145 24.71 18.69 6.25
N GLN A 146 24.39 18.95 7.51
CA GLN A 146 24.68 18.03 8.63
C GLN A 146 23.99 16.66 8.58
N GLY A 147 23.05 16.45 7.64
CA GLY A 147 22.21 15.27 7.53
C GLY A 147 20.74 15.62 7.72
N ILE A 148 19.86 14.76 7.19
CA ILE A 148 18.41 14.88 7.29
C ILE A 148 17.97 14.09 8.51
N THR A 149 17.53 14.80 9.53
CA THR A 149 17.07 14.24 10.81
C THR A 149 15.61 14.56 11.10
N ALA A 150 14.99 15.44 10.31
CA ALA A 150 13.59 15.79 10.43
C ALA A 150 12.90 15.85 9.06
N LEU A 151 11.60 15.52 9.02
CA LEU A 151 10.76 15.66 7.82
C LEU A 151 10.40 17.14 7.54
N ASP A 152 10.34 17.96 8.59
CA ASP A 152 10.08 19.40 8.52
C ASP A 152 10.91 20.18 9.55
N GLY A 153 10.98 21.50 9.39
CA GLY A 153 11.67 22.38 10.32
C GLY A 153 13.19 22.15 10.38
N PRO A 154 13.84 22.50 11.52
CA PRO A 154 15.26 22.27 11.72
C PRO A 154 15.65 20.79 11.56
N GLY A 155 16.67 20.52 10.74
CA GLY A 155 17.10 19.16 10.39
C GLY A 155 16.46 18.60 9.11
N SER A 156 15.63 19.40 8.41
CA SER A 156 15.04 19.07 7.11
C SER A 156 15.68 19.82 5.94
N GLU A 157 16.74 20.61 6.18
CA GLU A 157 17.35 21.51 5.18
C GLU A 157 17.87 20.76 3.96
N GLY A 158 18.32 19.51 4.16
CA GLY A 158 18.77 18.60 3.13
C GLY A 158 17.66 17.99 2.25
N LEU A 159 16.39 18.10 2.62
CA LEU A 159 15.24 17.65 1.83
C LEU A 159 14.88 18.70 0.78
N THR A 160 15.71 18.79 -0.25
CA THR A 160 15.55 19.78 -1.33
C THR A 160 14.42 19.44 -2.30
N ARG A 161 13.95 18.19 -2.28
CA ARG A 161 12.66 17.80 -2.86
C ARG A 161 11.86 17.09 -1.77
N ARG A 162 10.66 17.58 -1.49
CA ARG A 162 9.80 17.07 -0.41
C ARG A 162 8.40 16.83 -0.93
N GLN A 163 7.77 15.76 -0.46
CA GLN A 163 6.40 15.46 -0.82
C GLN A 163 5.49 15.57 0.41
N THR A 164 4.42 16.34 0.26
CA THR A 164 3.33 16.44 1.23
C THR A 164 2.12 15.68 0.72
N TYR A 165 1.18 15.34 1.60
CA TYR A 165 -0.05 14.67 1.18
C TYR A 165 -1.26 15.07 1.99
N THR A 166 -2.44 14.89 1.39
CA THR A 166 -3.75 15.07 2.02
C THR A 166 -4.48 13.75 2.07
N VAL A 167 -5.30 13.57 3.11
CA VAL A 167 -6.19 12.41 3.26
C VAL A 167 -7.62 12.91 3.28
N THR A 168 -8.47 12.41 2.39
CA THR A 168 -9.89 12.76 2.31
C THR A 168 -10.74 11.52 2.55
N GLU A 169 -11.63 11.58 3.54
CA GLU A 169 -12.69 10.59 3.69
C GLU A 169 -13.89 11.01 2.83
N VAL A 170 -14.40 10.08 2.02
CA VAL A 170 -15.58 10.27 1.18
C VAL A 170 -16.65 9.28 1.60
N ARG A 171 -17.87 9.77 1.81
CA ARG A 171 -19.07 8.97 2.11
C ARG A 171 -20.23 9.48 1.26
N GLY A 172 -20.52 8.78 0.17
CA GLY A 172 -21.42 9.28 -0.87
C GLY A 172 -20.95 10.64 -1.41
N LYS A 173 -21.77 11.68 -1.24
CA LYS A 173 -21.43 13.06 -1.69
C LYS A 173 -20.61 13.86 -0.68
N ASN A 174 -20.49 13.38 0.56
CA ASN A 174 -19.78 14.10 1.61
C ASN A 174 -18.28 13.83 1.50
N ARG A 175 -17.48 14.89 1.48
CA ARG A 175 -16.02 14.83 1.44
C ARG A 175 -15.45 15.58 2.63
N THR A 176 -14.68 14.88 3.46
CA THR A 176 -14.09 15.42 4.69
C THR A 176 -12.58 15.30 4.62
N VAL A 177 -11.88 16.43 4.60
CA VAL A 177 -10.41 16.46 4.71
C VAL A 177 -10.03 16.11 6.15
N LEU A 178 -9.34 14.99 6.32
CA LEU A 178 -8.79 14.55 7.60
C LEU A 178 -7.50 15.30 7.90
N PHE A 179 -7.09 15.34 9.18
CA PHE A 179 -5.85 16.03 9.61
C PHE A 179 -5.79 17.52 9.20
N SER A 180 -6.95 18.17 9.06
CA SER A 180 -7.03 19.57 8.63
C SER A 180 -6.18 20.49 9.53
N GLY A 181 -5.42 21.39 8.91
CA GLY A 181 -4.48 22.27 9.61
C GLY A 181 -3.13 21.65 9.96
N ARG A 182 -2.88 20.38 9.60
CA ARG A 182 -1.59 19.71 9.77
C ARG A 182 -0.97 19.37 8.41
N THR A 183 0.31 19.69 8.24
CA THR A 183 1.09 19.22 7.09
C THR A 183 1.50 17.76 7.32
N LEU A 184 1.11 16.88 6.41
CA LEU A 184 1.57 15.50 6.36
C LEU A 184 2.68 15.38 5.31
N ILE A 185 3.80 14.76 5.67
CA ILE A 185 4.98 14.64 4.82
C ILE A 185 5.22 13.16 4.56
N ALA A 186 5.31 12.80 3.28
CA ALA A 186 5.67 11.45 2.89
C ALA A 186 7.13 11.21 3.27
N VAL A 187 7.41 10.06 3.87
CA VAL A 187 8.77 9.70 4.29
C VAL A 187 9.63 9.47 3.04
N PRO A 188 10.76 10.19 2.89
CA PRO A 188 11.61 10.09 1.70
C PRO A 188 12.29 8.73 1.64
N SER A 189 12.68 8.27 0.45
CA SER A 189 13.50 7.05 0.31
C SER A 189 14.80 7.14 1.10
N ASN A 190 15.29 6.00 1.59
CA ASN A 190 16.54 5.95 2.35
C ASN A 190 17.76 6.10 1.42
N SER A 191 18.28 7.32 1.28
CA SER A 191 19.48 7.59 0.47
C SER A 191 20.80 7.14 1.08
N GLY A 192 20.78 6.62 2.32
CA GLY A 192 21.96 6.12 3.01
C GLY A 192 22.39 6.93 4.23
N PRO A 193 23.32 6.38 5.03
CA PRO A 193 23.59 6.82 6.40
C PRO A 193 24.29 8.19 6.54
N ALA A 194 24.97 8.69 5.51
CA ALA A 194 25.52 10.04 5.57
C ALA A 194 24.41 11.10 5.45
N THR A 195 23.46 10.87 4.54
CA THR A 195 22.35 11.77 4.28
C THR A 195 21.23 11.61 5.30
N MET A 196 20.96 10.39 5.76
CA MET A 196 19.88 10.05 6.69
C MET A 196 20.43 9.16 7.83
N PRO A 197 21.16 9.73 8.79
CA PRO A 197 21.97 8.97 9.76
C PRO A 197 21.17 8.10 10.72
N ASN A 198 19.91 8.45 10.99
CA ASN A 198 18.98 7.60 11.73
C ASN A 198 17.64 7.52 10.98
N TYR A 199 17.64 6.77 9.88
CA TYR A 199 16.46 6.65 9.03
C TYR A 199 15.25 6.07 9.76
N ALA A 200 15.44 5.15 10.71
CA ALA A 200 14.33 4.61 11.51
C ALA A 200 13.63 5.70 12.33
N ALA A 201 14.38 6.58 12.99
CA ALA A 201 13.82 7.71 13.72
C ALA A 201 13.19 8.75 12.79
N LEU A 202 13.77 8.99 11.61
CA LEU A 202 13.19 9.86 10.58
C LEU A 202 11.85 9.32 10.08
N ALA A 203 11.79 8.03 9.75
CA ALA A 203 10.58 7.36 9.25
C ALA A 203 9.45 7.34 10.29
N ALA A 204 9.79 7.21 11.58
CA ALA A 204 8.81 7.25 12.67
C ALA A 204 8.09 8.60 12.79
N GLN A 205 8.72 9.71 12.37
CA GLN A 205 8.08 11.04 12.34
C GLN A 205 6.94 11.13 11.33
N GLY A 206 6.94 10.26 10.31
CA GLY A 206 5.92 10.19 9.27
C GLY A 206 4.67 9.42 9.68
N ILE A 207 4.56 9.00 10.94
CA ILE A 207 3.35 8.40 11.50
C ILE A 207 2.50 9.51 12.12
N TYR A 208 1.39 9.83 11.47
CA TYR A 208 0.50 10.92 11.87
C TYR A 208 -0.78 10.35 12.47
N SER A 209 -1.08 10.68 13.73
CA SER A 209 -2.38 10.37 14.35
C SER A 209 -3.24 11.63 14.51
N ASP A 210 -4.54 11.49 14.24
CA ASP A 210 -5.55 12.52 14.45
C ASP A 210 -6.40 12.16 15.67
N ALA A 211 -6.33 12.99 16.69
CA ALA A 211 -7.05 12.78 17.94
C ALA A 211 -8.58 12.93 17.79
N ALA A 212 -9.05 13.75 16.84
CA ALA A 212 -10.49 13.98 16.65
C ALA A 212 -11.18 12.76 16.03
N THR A 213 -10.45 12.02 15.20
CA THR A 213 -10.98 10.89 14.45
C THR A 213 -10.51 9.53 14.95
N GLY A 214 -9.39 9.50 15.68
CA GLY A 214 -8.69 8.29 16.06
C GLY A 214 -7.94 7.61 14.91
N ILE A 215 -7.88 8.26 13.73
CA ILE A 215 -7.20 7.70 12.55
C ILE A 215 -5.69 7.95 12.65
N SER A 216 -4.89 6.97 12.22
CA SER A 216 -3.46 7.14 12.01
C SER A 216 -3.10 6.87 10.54
N VAL A 217 -2.14 7.59 9.99
CA VAL A 217 -1.67 7.42 8.61
C VAL A 217 -0.16 7.42 8.50
N PHE A 218 0.34 6.75 7.47
CA PHE A 218 1.74 6.73 7.07
C PHE A 218 1.83 6.67 5.54
N ALA A 219 2.79 7.40 4.94
CA ALA A 219 3.12 7.26 3.53
C ALA A 219 4.65 7.32 3.35
N GLY A 220 5.22 6.39 2.60
CA GLY A 220 6.64 6.37 2.27
C GLY A 220 7.17 4.99 1.91
N GLN A 221 8.46 4.91 1.62
CA GLN A 221 9.10 3.69 1.15
C GLN A 221 9.22 2.62 2.26
N ARG A 222 8.90 1.37 1.94
CA ARG A 222 9.12 0.17 2.78
C ARG A 222 9.77 -0.94 1.97
N ALA A 223 10.26 -1.98 2.64
CA ALA A 223 10.74 -3.17 1.94
C ALA A 223 9.58 -3.80 1.16
N GLU A 224 9.86 -4.31 -0.04
CA GLU A 224 8.86 -5.03 -0.84
C GLU A 224 8.38 -6.28 -0.10
N THR A 225 7.06 -6.44 -0.02
CA THR A 225 6.38 -7.51 0.71
C THR A 225 5.77 -8.57 -0.20
N PHE A 226 5.86 -8.40 -1.53
CA PHE A 226 5.48 -9.43 -2.49
C PHE A 226 6.58 -10.48 -2.69
N TYR A 227 6.31 -11.69 -2.21
CA TYR A 227 7.23 -12.83 -2.31
C TYR A 227 6.74 -13.80 -3.38
N ILE A 228 7.23 -13.61 -4.60
CA ILE A 228 7.01 -14.60 -5.66
C ILE A 228 8.27 -14.78 -6.49
N ASP A 229 8.39 -15.97 -7.03
CA ASP A 229 9.35 -16.29 -8.05
C ASP A 229 8.79 -15.98 -9.44
N LEU A 230 8.73 -14.68 -9.77
CA LEU A 230 8.19 -14.22 -11.06
C LEU A 230 8.86 -14.89 -12.25
N GLY A 231 10.19 -15.08 -12.16
CA GLY A 231 10.94 -15.71 -13.24
C GLY A 231 10.47 -17.13 -13.53
N ALA A 232 10.27 -17.95 -12.49
CA ALA A 232 9.78 -19.31 -12.67
C ALA A 232 8.29 -19.38 -13.05
N VAL A 233 7.45 -18.59 -12.40
CA VAL A 233 5.99 -18.60 -12.65
C VAL A 233 5.69 -18.18 -14.08
N PHE A 234 6.33 -17.10 -14.57
CA PHE A 234 6.08 -16.56 -15.91
C PHE A 234 6.99 -17.14 -17.00
N ASP A 235 8.01 -17.93 -16.64
CA ASP A 235 8.64 -18.91 -17.56
C ASP A 235 7.78 -20.18 -17.65
N THR A 236 6.50 -20.03 -17.99
CA THR A 236 5.55 -21.14 -18.19
C THR A 236 5.50 -22.14 -17.03
N LEU A 237 5.37 -21.65 -15.79
CA LEU A 237 5.35 -22.49 -14.58
C LEU A 237 6.58 -23.40 -14.47
N ASN A 238 7.75 -22.92 -14.86
CA ASN A 238 9.04 -23.56 -14.63
C ASN A 238 9.47 -23.41 -13.16
N LEU A 239 8.65 -23.94 -12.23
CA LEU A 239 8.63 -23.69 -10.78
C LEU A 239 9.86 -24.22 -10.01
N ARG A 240 11.04 -24.30 -10.65
CA ARG A 240 12.31 -24.89 -10.18
C ARG A 240 12.20 -26.33 -9.65
N ARG A 241 11.02 -26.93 -9.81
CA ARG A 241 10.66 -28.34 -9.59
C ARG A 241 9.44 -28.68 -10.43
N TYR A 242 9.23 -29.97 -10.68
CA TYR A 242 8.09 -30.47 -11.45
C TYR A 242 6.85 -30.68 -10.58
N LEU A 243 5.67 -30.54 -11.19
CA LEU A 243 4.39 -30.86 -10.57
C LEU A 243 4.28 -32.37 -10.26
N PRO A 244 3.54 -32.77 -9.21
CA PRO A 244 2.78 -31.92 -8.28
C PRO A 244 3.63 -31.16 -7.25
N LEU A 245 3.19 -29.95 -6.89
CA LEU A 245 3.74 -29.18 -5.76
C LEU A 245 2.99 -29.49 -4.46
N LEU A 246 3.60 -29.17 -3.32
CA LEU A 246 3.01 -29.26 -1.97
C LEU A 246 2.59 -30.70 -1.62
N THR A 247 3.48 -31.67 -1.87
CA THR A 247 3.22 -33.10 -1.73
C THR A 247 3.77 -33.75 -0.46
N GLY A 248 4.41 -32.98 0.42
CA GLY A 248 4.89 -33.53 1.68
C GLY A 248 5.26 -32.49 2.73
N PRO A 249 5.47 -32.93 4.00
CA PRO A 249 5.61 -32.04 5.15
C PRO A 249 6.80 -31.07 5.08
N GLY A 250 7.80 -31.36 4.24
CA GLY A 250 8.94 -30.46 4.01
C GLY A 250 8.63 -29.29 3.09
N GLU A 251 7.52 -29.34 2.36
CA GLU A 251 7.08 -28.32 1.39
C GLU A 251 6.03 -27.38 1.98
N ASP A 252 5.37 -27.80 3.06
CA ASP A 252 4.40 -27.00 3.84
C ASP A 252 5.10 -26.13 4.91
N ASN A 253 6.43 -26.10 4.93
CA ASN A 253 7.18 -25.27 5.86
C ASN A 253 7.48 -23.90 5.25
N ASP A 254 6.62 -22.92 5.52
CA ASP A 254 6.71 -21.54 5.02
C ASP A 254 8.06 -20.84 5.33
N ASN A 255 8.84 -21.33 6.29
CA ASN A 255 10.15 -20.78 6.65
C ASN A 255 11.33 -21.46 5.95
N VAL A 256 11.08 -22.53 5.20
CA VAL A 256 12.09 -23.28 4.46
C VAL A 256 11.62 -23.41 3.02
N ASN A 257 12.03 -22.45 2.20
CA ASN A 257 11.84 -22.53 0.75
C ASN A 257 13.17 -22.89 0.08
N PRO A 258 13.45 -24.19 -0.18
CA PRO A 258 14.72 -24.59 -0.79
C PRO A 258 14.77 -24.34 -2.31
N TYR A 259 13.68 -23.92 -2.96
CA TYR A 259 13.56 -23.90 -4.43
C TYR A 259 13.19 -22.53 -5.00
N GLY A 260 12.40 -21.74 -4.28
CA GLY A 260 11.93 -20.43 -4.72
C GLY A 260 12.98 -19.33 -4.54
N VAL A 261 12.90 -18.32 -5.39
CA VAL A 261 13.72 -17.11 -5.32
C VAL A 261 12.73 -15.98 -5.16
N ASN A 262 12.89 -15.19 -4.10
CA ASN A 262 12.16 -13.95 -3.97
C ASN A 262 12.73 -12.94 -4.97
N ARG A 263 12.00 -12.66 -6.06
CA ARG A 263 12.41 -11.69 -7.09
C ARG A 263 12.64 -10.28 -6.54
N PHE A 264 11.95 -9.91 -5.46
CA PHE A 264 12.00 -8.58 -4.87
C PHE A 264 12.86 -8.49 -3.60
N SER A 265 13.64 -9.54 -3.30
CA SER A 265 14.59 -9.48 -2.20
C SER A 265 15.54 -8.30 -2.35
N GLY A 266 15.58 -7.43 -1.33
CA GLY A 266 16.42 -6.23 -1.32
C GLY A 266 15.83 -5.02 -2.07
N ALA A 267 14.65 -5.15 -2.69
CA ALA A 267 13.92 -4.04 -3.28
C ALA A 267 12.97 -3.38 -2.26
N ASN A 268 12.56 -2.17 -2.58
CA ASN A 268 11.54 -1.43 -1.84
C ASN A 268 10.27 -1.23 -2.66
N ILE A 269 9.25 -0.70 -1.98
CA ILE A 269 7.91 -0.38 -2.48
C ILE A 269 7.43 0.93 -1.86
N SER A 270 6.54 1.66 -2.54
CA SER A 270 5.89 2.84 -1.95
C SER A 270 4.63 2.41 -1.20
N THR A 271 4.61 2.61 0.11
CA THR A 271 3.51 2.17 0.98
C THR A 271 2.67 3.35 1.48
N ILE A 272 1.35 3.23 1.36
CA ILE A 272 0.35 4.06 2.03
C ILE A 272 -0.36 3.19 3.05
N ALA A 273 -0.35 3.57 4.32
CA ALA A 273 -1.05 2.86 5.38
C ALA A 273 -2.01 3.79 6.12
N ILE A 274 -3.18 3.27 6.45
CA ILE A 274 -4.21 3.94 7.26
C ILE A 274 -4.77 2.98 8.30
N GLU A 275 -4.74 3.41 9.56
CA GLU A 275 -5.36 2.72 10.68
C GLU A 275 -6.60 3.49 11.11
N VAL A 276 -7.75 2.80 11.18
CA VAL A 276 -9.06 3.40 11.41
C VAL A 276 -9.77 2.69 12.58
N PRO A 277 -10.45 3.41 13.48
CA PRO A 277 -11.36 2.78 14.44
C PRO A 277 -12.44 1.94 13.75
N ILE A 278 -12.69 0.72 14.24
CA ILE A 278 -13.69 -0.19 13.65
C ILE A 278 -15.09 0.45 13.64
N THR A 279 -15.44 1.20 14.69
CA THR A 279 -16.72 1.91 14.81
C THR A 279 -16.92 3.01 13.78
N ARG A 280 -15.88 3.42 13.03
CA ARG A 280 -16.02 4.36 11.91
C ARG A 280 -16.31 3.68 10.58
N ILE A 281 -16.03 2.39 10.47
CA ILE A 281 -16.20 1.65 9.22
C ILE A 281 -17.41 0.71 9.24
N THR A 282 -17.86 0.27 10.41
CA THR A 282 -19.11 -0.50 10.50
C THR A 282 -20.32 0.39 10.17
N SER A 283 -21.27 -0.16 9.40
CA SER A 283 -22.44 0.59 8.93
C SER A 283 -23.36 1.08 10.05
N ASP A 284 -23.33 0.44 11.23
CA ASP A 284 -24.12 0.83 12.41
C ASP A 284 -23.30 1.54 13.51
N GLY A 285 -22.04 1.87 13.22
CA GLY A 285 -21.15 2.57 14.14
C GLY A 285 -20.74 1.77 15.39
N LYS A 286 -21.01 0.45 15.41
CA LYS A 286 -20.74 -0.40 16.57
C LYS A 286 -19.41 -1.14 16.46
N PRO A 287 -18.88 -1.63 17.59
CA PRO A 287 -17.74 -2.54 17.60
C PRO A 287 -18.05 -3.79 16.78
N ALA A 288 -17.03 -4.43 16.18
CA ALA A 288 -17.23 -5.61 15.32
C ALA A 288 -18.07 -6.72 16.01
N ALA A 289 -17.86 -6.98 17.30
CA ALA A 289 -18.61 -8.02 18.03
C ALA A 289 -20.11 -7.71 18.24
N ALA A 290 -20.54 -6.46 18.05
CA ALA A 290 -21.92 -6.02 18.25
C ALA A 290 -22.57 -5.43 16.98
N SER A 291 -21.82 -5.32 15.89
CA SER A 291 -22.31 -4.83 14.60
C SER A 291 -23.21 -5.87 13.93
N ALA A 292 -24.29 -5.41 13.30
CA ALA A 292 -25.11 -6.27 12.43
C ALA A 292 -24.36 -6.71 11.16
N ASN A 293 -23.40 -5.89 10.70
CA ASN A 293 -22.56 -6.13 9.53
C ASN A 293 -21.07 -6.05 9.93
N PRO A 294 -20.51 -7.09 10.57
CA PRO A 294 -19.13 -7.07 11.07
C PRO A 294 -18.07 -7.43 10.01
N VAL A 295 -18.50 -7.71 8.78
CA VAL A 295 -17.62 -8.09 7.65
C VAL A 295 -17.73 -6.99 6.62
N ILE A 296 -16.57 -6.54 6.12
CA ILE A 296 -16.43 -5.54 5.07
C ILE A 296 -15.86 -6.19 3.81
N GLY A 297 -16.20 -5.66 2.65
CA GLY A 297 -15.44 -5.81 1.42
C GLY A 297 -14.50 -4.62 1.25
N MET A 298 -13.36 -4.81 0.60
CA MET A 298 -12.48 -3.68 0.27
C MET A 298 -11.63 -3.96 -0.97
N TYR A 299 -11.27 -2.89 -1.67
CA TYR A 299 -10.22 -2.92 -2.69
C TYR A 299 -9.45 -1.59 -2.69
N ALA A 300 -8.20 -1.59 -3.09
CA ALA A 300 -7.44 -0.37 -3.33
C ALA A 300 -7.46 -0.03 -4.83
N SER A 301 -7.41 1.25 -5.15
CA SER A 301 -7.38 1.70 -6.53
C SER A 301 -6.48 2.91 -6.74
N THR A 302 -6.07 3.06 -7.99
CA THR A 302 -5.37 4.24 -8.49
C THR A 302 -6.13 4.81 -9.68
N ALA A 303 -6.21 6.13 -9.72
CA ALA A 303 -6.90 6.85 -10.79
C ALA A 303 -6.05 8.00 -11.34
N ARG A 304 -6.24 8.29 -12.62
CA ARG A 304 -5.66 9.42 -13.33
C ARG A 304 -6.78 10.37 -13.78
N GLN A 305 -6.48 11.65 -13.97
CA GLN A 305 -7.46 12.55 -14.60
C GLN A 305 -7.64 12.18 -16.07
N LYS A 306 -8.89 12.20 -16.54
CA LYS A 306 -9.29 11.77 -17.88
C LYS A 306 -8.51 12.42 -19.04
N VAL A 307 -8.05 13.66 -18.85
CA VAL A 307 -7.31 14.42 -19.86
C VAL A 307 -5.92 14.76 -19.32
N ARG A 308 -4.89 14.47 -20.14
CA ARG A 308 -3.49 14.83 -19.90
C ARG A 308 -2.94 15.57 -21.12
N VAL A 309 -2.42 16.77 -20.93
CA VAL A 309 -1.89 17.64 -21.99
C VAL A 309 -0.44 17.98 -21.67
N LEU A 310 0.47 17.75 -22.64
CA LEU A 310 1.84 18.24 -22.60
C LEU A 310 1.88 19.56 -23.37
N PRO A 311 1.81 20.73 -22.69
CA PRO A 311 1.53 21.99 -23.37
C PRO A 311 2.70 22.47 -24.24
N GLN A 312 3.93 22.24 -23.78
CA GLN A 312 5.16 22.57 -24.49
C GLN A 312 6.34 21.75 -23.93
N PRO A 313 7.46 21.62 -24.66
CA PRO A 313 8.63 20.88 -24.18
C PRO A 313 9.12 21.37 -22.81
N GLY A 314 9.30 20.44 -21.86
CA GLY A 314 9.84 20.72 -20.52
C GLY A 314 8.89 21.42 -19.54
N ALA A 315 7.66 21.77 -19.95
CA ALA A 315 6.67 22.33 -19.04
C ALA A 315 5.94 21.23 -18.25
N ALA A 316 5.40 21.61 -17.09
CA ALA A 316 4.52 20.74 -16.32
C ALA A 316 3.30 20.32 -17.15
N THR A 317 2.92 19.06 -17.00
CA THR A 317 1.73 18.49 -17.62
C THR A 317 0.48 19.15 -17.05
N LEU A 318 -0.52 19.37 -17.90
CA LEU A 318 -1.83 19.85 -17.49
C LEU A 318 -2.82 18.70 -17.45
N HIS A 319 -3.63 18.65 -16.41
CA HIS A 319 -4.59 17.58 -16.18
C HIS A 319 -6.01 18.16 -16.01
N ASN A 320 -7.01 17.49 -16.58
CA ASN A 320 -8.40 17.95 -16.54
C ASN A 320 -9.41 16.78 -16.59
N GLY A 321 -10.64 17.06 -16.19
CA GLY A 321 -11.75 16.12 -16.21
C GLY A 321 -11.85 15.25 -14.95
N PRO A 322 -12.83 14.33 -14.93
CA PRO A 322 -13.03 13.42 -13.81
C PRO A 322 -11.86 12.45 -13.67
N TRP A 323 -11.72 11.88 -12.46
CA TRP A 323 -10.84 10.75 -12.21
C TRP A 323 -11.35 9.50 -12.92
N VAL A 324 -10.42 8.73 -13.48
CA VAL A 324 -10.68 7.44 -14.12
C VAL A 324 -9.75 6.43 -13.49
N GLN A 325 -10.31 5.34 -12.97
CA GLN A 325 -9.52 4.25 -12.43
C GLN A 325 -8.67 3.61 -13.53
N VAL A 326 -7.39 3.38 -13.22
CA VAL A 326 -6.41 2.78 -14.13
C VAL A 326 -5.80 1.50 -13.59
N SER A 327 -5.87 1.28 -12.28
CA SER A 327 -5.53 0.01 -11.64
C SER A 327 -6.37 -0.16 -10.37
N ARG A 328 -6.56 -1.43 -9.99
CA ARG A 328 -7.20 -1.84 -8.76
C ARG A 328 -6.58 -3.13 -8.24
N MET A 329 -6.65 -3.32 -6.93
CA MET A 329 -6.17 -4.52 -6.27
C MET A 329 -7.07 -4.89 -5.09
N ALA A 330 -7.40 -6.18 -4.97
CA ALA A 330 -8.13 -6.73 -3.84
C ALA A 330 -7.55 -8.09 -3.47
N ASN A 331 -7.74 -9.07 -4.35
CA ASN A 331 -7.13 -10.39 -4.23
C ASN A 331 -5.89 -10.47 -5.13
N PRO A 332 -4.79 -11.03 -4.63
CA PRO A 332 -3.58 -11.19 -5.42
C PRO A 332 -3.77 -12.14 -6.60
N LEU A 333 -2.95 -11.97 -7.63
CA LEU A 333 -2.81 -12.89 -8.76
C LEU A 333 -4.06 -13.08 -9.63
N VAL A 334 -5.17 -12.41 -9.33
CA VAL A 334 -6.39 -12.49 -10.14
C VAL A 334 -6.15 -11.91 -11.53
N ASN A 335 -5.64 -10.68 -11.64
CA ASN A 335 -5.40 -10.09 -12.96
C ASN A 335 -4.22 -10.75 -13.68
N GLU A 336 -3.28 -11.32 -12.94
CA GLU A 336 -2.03 -11.89 -13.41
C GLU A 336 -2.25 -13.26 -14.05
N LEU A 337 -2.99 -14.12 -13.35
CA LEU A 337 -3.10 -15.55 -13.66
C LEU A 337 -4.49 -15.96 -14.16
N ILE A 338 -5.55 -15.20 -13.86
CA ILE A 338 -6.94 -15.57 -14.20
C ILE A 338 -7.45 -14.75 -15.38
N ILE A 339 -7.23 -13.44 -15.37
CA ILE A 339 -7.73 -12.56 -16.43
C ILE A 339 -6.89 -12.71 -17.69
N ASN A 340 -7.55 -12.96 -18.82
CA ASN A 340 -6.89 -13.06 -20.12
C ASN A 340 -6.21 -11.75 -20.50
N THR A 341 -5.00 -11.83 -21.09
CA THR A 341 -4.18 -10.66 -21.49
C THR A 341 -4.95 -9.53 -22.18
N PRO A 342 -5.84 -9.79 -23.16
CA PRO A 342 -6.59 -8.72 -23.84
C PRO A 342 -7.59 -7.97 -22.94
N ALA A 343 -7.96 -8.53 -21.79
CA ALA A 343 -8.95 -7.98 -20.87
C ALA A 343 -8.35 -7.35 -19.61
N LYS A 344 -7.04 -7.48 -19.37
CA LYS A 344 -6.40 -7.06 -18.11
C LYS A 344 -6.49 -5.57 -17.84
N ASP A 345 -6.36 -4.73 -18.87
CA ASP A 345 -6.51 -3.28 -18.73
C ASP A 345 -7.97 -2.90 -18.41
N ALA A 346 -8.94 -3.58 -19.05
CA ALA A 346 -10.35 -3.38 -18.77
C ALA A 346 -10.74 -3.86 -17.36
N TRP A 347 -10.17 -4.99 -16.90
CA TRP A 347 -10.33 -5.47 -15.53
C TRP A 347 -9.83 -4.43 -14.52
N ASN A 348 -8.63 -3.89 -14.74
CA ASN A 348 -8.04 -2.86 -13.88
C ASN A 348 -8.88 -1.57 -13.83
N ALA A 349 -9.49 -1.19 -14.94
CA ALA A 349 -10.34 0.00 -15.03
C ALA A 349 -11.78 -0.20 -14.53
N ALA A 350 -12.22 -1.44 -14.30
CA ALA A 350 -13.59 -1.75 -13.89
C ALA A 350 -13.78 -1.65 -12.37
N GLU A 351 -14.95 -1.21 -11.93
CA GLU A 351 -15.35 -1.33 -10.52
C GLU A 351 -15.76 -2.78 -10.19
N PRO A 352 -15.61 -3.25 -8.92
CA PRO A 352 -15.90 -4.63 -8.53
C PRO A 352 -17.29 -5.14 -8.93
N GLU A 353 -18.34 -4.30 -8.88
CA GLU A 353 -19.70 -4.72 -9.28
C GLU A 353 -19.82 -5.09 -10.77
N ASN A 354 -18.85 -4.67 -11.59
CA ASN A 354 -18.83 -4.93 -13.02
C ASN A 354 -18.00 -6.16 -13.38
N GLU A 355 -17.50 -6.92 -12.40
CA GLU A 355 -16.61 -8.07 -12.64
C GLU A 355 -17.25 -9.22 -13.41
N ALA A 356 -18.58 -9.36 -13.35
CA ALA A 356 -19.31 -10.46 -14.00
C ALA A 356 -19.04 -10.54 -15.52
N GLN A 357 -18.65 -9.43 -16.15
CA GLN A 357 -18.30 -9.39 -17.58
C GLN A 357 -17.02 -10.16 -17.94
N PHE A 358 -16.19 -10.50 -16.95
CA PHE A 358 -14.91 -11.21 -17.15
C PHE A 358 -15.00 -12.71 -16.82
N GLN A 359 -16.18 -13.20 -16.44
CA GLN A 359 -16.42 -14.62 -16.23
C GLN A 359 -16.43 -15.36 -17.58
N ALA A 360 -15.84 -16.55 -17.60
CA ALA A 360 -15.70 -17.39 -18.80
C ALA A 360 -16.96 -18.21 -19.11
#